data_AF-A0A011SH61-F1
#
_entry.id   AF-A0A011SH61-F1
#
_cell.length_a   1.000
_cell.length_b   1.000
_cell.length_c   1.000
_cell.angle_alpha   90.00
_cell.angle_beta   90.00
_cell.angle_gamma   90.00
#
_symmetry.space_group_name_H-M   'P 1'
#
loop_
_entity.id
_entity.type
_entity.pdbx_description
1 polymer ?
#
loop_
_entity_poly.entity_id
_entity_poly.type
_entity_poly.pdbx_seq_one_letter_code
_entity_poly.pdbx_strand_id
1 'polypeptide(L)'
;MVRTIKARPVDLIAHDRSRMLPLPPIPLQLGWRERVRLGRDYYVRLDASDYSVDPAAIGRFVDIAADLDRVRVRLDGRLVADHARVWARGSTITDPAHLEAAKRLRQQFQTPRPAPVDDLARDLADYDRAFGIEGVA
;
A
#
# COMPACT_ATOMS: atom_id res chain seq x y z
N MET A 1 -43.96 -22.69 27.47
CA MET A 1 -43.48 -24.10 27.37
C MET A 1 -42.35 -24.13 26.35
N VAL A 2 -41.10 -24.37 26.75
CA VAL A 2 -39.94 -24.39 25.83
C VAL A 2 -39.82 -25.80 25.24
N ARG A 3 -39.87 -25.93 23.90
CA ARG A 3 -39.66 -27.22 23.22
C ARG A 3 -38.16 -27.51 23.19
N THR A 4 -37.78 -28.73 23.55
CA THR A 4 -36.39 -29.19 23.57
C THR A 4 -36.23 -30.43 22.71
N ILE A 5 -35.09 -30.52 22.02
CA ILE A 5 -34.75 -31.60 21.07
C ILE A 5 -34.20 -32.83 21.81
N LYS A 6 -33.96 -32.73 23.13
CA LYS A 6 -33.43 -33.80 24.01
C LYS A 6 -32.14 -34.46 23.49
N ALA A 7 -31.29 -33.74 22.76
CA ALA A 7 -29.99 -34.19 22.27
C ALA A 7 -28.92 -33.14 22.58
N ARG A 8 -27.66 -33.57 22.75
CA ARG A 8 -26.55 -32.61 22.88
C ARG A 8 -26.21 -32.10 21.47
N PRO A 9 -25.91 -30.81 21.28
CA PRO A 9 -25.59 -30.26 19.96
C PRO A 9 -24.49 -31.02 19.21
N VAL A 10 -23.47 -31.52 19.92
CA VAL A 10 -22.37 -32.28 19.33
C VAL A 10 -22.81 -33.60 18.68
N ASP A 11 -23.87 -34.22 19.21
CA ASP A 11 -24.38 -35.51 18.72
C ASP A 11 -25.14 -35.35 17.39
N LEU A 12 -25.57 -34.12 17.06
CA LEU A 12 -26.35 -33.80 15.86
C LEU A 12 -25.49 -33.34 14.68
N ILE A 13 -24.19 -33.07 14.87
CA ILE A 13 -23.30 -32.53 13.82
C ILE A 13 -23.27 -33.43 12.57
N ALA A 14 -23.25 -34.75 12.75
CA ALA A 14 -23.24 -35.69 11.63
C ALA A 14 -24.57 -35.65 10.85
N HIS A 15 -25.69 -35.51 11.57
CA HIS A 15 -27.01 -35.37 10.97
C HIS A 15 -27.09 -34.08 10.14
N ASP A 16 -26.66 -32.95 10.71
CA ASP A 16 -26.69 -31.65 10.05
C ASP A 16 -25.79 -31.66 8.80
N ARG A 17 -24.57 -32.18 8.92
CA ARG A 17 -23.62 -32.28 7.80
C ARG A 17 -24.16 -33.10 6.63
N SER A 18 -24.90 -34.18 6.90
CA SER A 18 -25.50 -35.00 5.84
C SER A 18 -26.58 -34.27 5.03
N ARG A 19 -27.12 -33.17 5.56
CA ARG A 19 -28.15 -32.35 4.92
C ARG A 19 -27.61 -31.02 4.36
N MET A 20 -26.33 -30.70 4.57
CA MET A 20 -25.72 -29.49 4.04
C MET A 20 -25.54 -29.58 2.53
N LEU A 21 -25.67 -28.43 1.85
CA LEU A 21 -25.36 -28.30 0.44
C LEU A 21 -23.84 -28.30 0.22
N PRO A 22 -23.35 -28.72 -0.97
CA PRO A 22 -21.94 -28.57 -1.32
C PRO A 22 -21.54 -27.10 -1.29
N LEU A 23 -20.26 -26.83 -1.01
CA LEU A 23 -19.73 -25.48 -1.11
C LEU A 23 -19.86 -24.96 -2.55
N PRO A 24 -20.15 -23.66 -2.74
CA PRO A 24 -20.17 -23.09 -4.07
C PRO A 24 -18.79 -23.29 -4.73
N PRO A 25 -18.74 -23.55 -6.05
CA PRO A 25 -17.48 -23.78 -6.76
C PRO A 25 -16.61 -22.51 -6.87
N ILE A 26 -17.20 -21.34 -6.57
CA ILE A 26 -16.51 -20.05 -6.59
C ILE A 26 -15.95 -19.79 -5.19
N PRO A 27 -14.63 -19.52 -5.06
CA PRO A 27 -14.03 -19.17 -3.77
C PRO A 27 -14.73 -17.96 -3.15
N LEU A 28 -15.15 -18.12 -1.89
CA LEU A 28 -15.68 -17.01 -1.12
C LEU A 28 -14.57 -15.99 -0.87
N GLN A 29 -14.87 -14.72 -1.10
CA GLN A 29 -13.98 -13.63 -0.72
C GLN A 29 -14.11 -13.42 0.78
N LEU A 30 -13.19 -14.02 1.54
CA LEU A 30 -13.10 -13.87 2.98
C LEU A 30 -12.19 -12.70 3.34
N GLY A 31 -12.39 -12.19 4.56
CA GLY A 31 -11.59 -11.10 5.12
C GLY A 31 -12.00 -9.72 4.61
N TRP A 32 -11.20 -8.74 4.98
CA TRP A 32 -11.41 -7.34 4.62
C TRP A 32 -10.59 -6.99 3.37
N ARG A 33 -11.17 -6.21 2.46
CA ARG A 33 -10.51 -5.75 1.24
C ARG A 33 -10.89 -4.31 0.93
N GLU A 34 -9.89 -3.48 0.63
CA GLU A 34 -10.11 -2.10 0.19
C GLU A 34 -9.02 -1.70 -0.81
N ARG A 35 -9.38 -0.84 -1.76
CA ARG A 35 -8.42 -0.17 -2.64
C ARG A 35 -8.34 1.30 -2.27
N VAL A 36 -7.16 1.77 -1.92
CA VAL A 36 -6.93 3.17 -1.50
C VAL A 36 -5.77 3.78 -2.25
N ARG A 37 -5.78 5.10 -2.41
CA ARG A 37 -4.60 5.84 -2.88
C ARG A 37 -3.67 6.07 -1.69
N LEU A 38 -2.43 5.59 -1.78
CA LEU A 38 -1.47 5.72 -0.67
C LEU A 38 -1.08 7.19 -0.47
N GLY A 39 -1.26 7.68 0.76
CA GLY A 39 -0.89 9.02 1.19
C GLY A 39 0.63 9.23 1.24
N ARG A 40 1.05 10.50 1.38
CA ARG A 40 2.48 10.86 1.48
C ARG A 40 3.13 10.37 2.77
N ASP A 41 2.33 10.16 3.80
CA ASP A 41 2.71 9.57 5.07
C ASP A 41 2.97 8.06 4.98
N TYR A 42 2.70 7.41 3.82
CA TYR A 42 2.94 5.99 3.56
C TYR A 42 2.27 5.02 4.55
N TYR A 43 1.17 5.41 5.18
CA TYR A 43 0.36 4.55 6.05
C TYR A 43 -1.00 4.21 5.43
N VAL A 44 -1.50 3.03 5.75
CA VAL A 44 -2.89 2.63 5.52
C VAL A 44 -3.56 2.31 6.85
N ARG A 45 -4.82 2.73 7.00
CA ARG A 45 -5.60 2.48 8.22
C ARG A 45 -6.49 1.26 8.04
N LEU A 46 -6.42 0.34 9.00
CA LEU A 46 -7.30 -0.82 9.09
C LEU A 46 -7.72 -1.01 10.56
N ASP A 47 -9.03 -1.04 10.81
CA ASP A 47 -9.62 -1.18 12.15
C ASP A 47 -8.99 -0.31 13.24
N ALA A 48 -8.84 0.99 12.94
CA ALA A 48 -8.25 1.99 13.82
C ALA A 48 -6.76 1.79 14.16
N SER A 49 -6.06 0.91 13.45
CA SER A 49 -4.60 0.82 13.48
C SER A 49 -4.00 1.23 12.13
N ASP A 50 -2.86 1.90 12.16
CA ASP A 50 -2.13 2.38 10.98
C ASP A 50 -0.94 1.46 10.69
N TYR A 51 -0.80 1.02 9.45
CA TYR A 51 0.25 0.11 9.00
C TYR A 51 1.09 0.78 7.92
N SER A 52 2.42 0.78 8.07
CA SER A 52 3.29 1.37 7.05
C SER A 52 3.30 0.54 5.78
N VAL A 53 3.45 1.20 4.64
CA VAL A 53 3.59 0.62 3.32
C VAL A 53 4.90 1.11 2.70
N ASP A 54 5.49 0.33 1.79
CA ASP A 54 6.66 0.75 1.04
C ASP A 54 6.42 2.15 0.42
N PRO A 55 7.21 3.17 0.80
CA PRO A 55 7.01 4.54 0.34
C PRO A 55 7.25 4.71 -1.16
N ALA A 56 7.83 3.74 -1.86
CA ALA A 56 7.86 3.72 -3.32
C ALA A 56 6.45 3.68 -3.96
N ALA A 57 5.43 3.26 -3.20
CA ALA A 57 4.04 3.22 -3.63
C ALA A 57 3.26 4.52 -3.35
N ILE A 58 3.88 5.56 -2.78
CA ILE A 58 3.19 6.83 -2.48
C ILE A 58 2.53 7.39 -3.74
N GLY A 59 1.27 7.82 -3.60
CA GLY A 59 0.48 8.36 -4.71
C GLY A 59 0.00 7.31 -5.72
N ARG A 60 0.21 6.02 -5.47
CA ARG A 60 -0.36 4.92 -6.27
C ARG A 60 -1.60 4.34 -5.57
N PHE A 61 -2.46 3.67 -6.34
CA PHE A 61 -3.51 2.84 -5.76
C PHE A 61 -2.92 1.53 -5.27
N VAL A 62 -3.26 1.14 -4.04
CA VAL A 62 -2.86 -0.11 -3.43
C VAL A 62 -4.08 -0.90 -2.99
N ASP A 63 -3.99 -2.21 -3.11
CA ASP A 63 -5.00 -3.17 -2.68
C ASP A 63 -4.62 -3.71 -1.30
N ILE A 64 -5.45 -3.43 -0.31
CA ILE A 64 -5.30 -3.92 1.05
C ILE A 64 -6.16 -5.17 1.20
N ALA A 65 -5.60 -6.21 1.79
CA ALA A 65 -6.31 -7.43 2.17
C ALA A 65 -5.92 -7.82 3.59
N ALA A 66 -6.91 -8.10 4.45
CA ALA A 66 -6.66 -8.55 5.80
C ALA A 66 -7.51 -9.74 6.20
N ASP A 67 -6.87 -10.67 6.89
CA ASP A 67 -7.50 -11.79 7.59
C ASP A 67 -7.31 -11.60 9.10
N LEU A 68 -7.60 -12.60 9.92
CA LEU A 68 -7.53 -12.47 11.37
C LEU A 68 -6.11 -12.19 11.89
N ASP A 69 -5.09 -12.57 11.12
CA ASP A 69 -3.70 -12.62 11.57
C ASP A 69 -2.78 -11.66 10.81
N ARG A 70 -3.14 -11.28 9.57
CA ARG A 70 -2.27 -10.52 8.67
C ARG A 70 -2.99 -9.36 7.99
N VAL A 71 -2.24 -8.28 7.76
CA VAL A 71 -2.59 -7.15 6.89
C VAL A 71 -1.59 -7.11 5.75
N ARG A 72 -2.05 -7.35 4.53
CA ARG A 72 -1.22 -7.41 3.31
C ARG A 72 -1.62 -6.30 2.36
N VAL A 73 -0.65 -5.55 1.86
CA VAL A 73 -0.87 -4.48 0.90
C VAL A 73 -0.15 -4.82 -0.40
N ARG A 74 -0.85 -4.69 -1.53
CA ARG A 74 -0.32 -4.95 -2.86
C ARG A 74 -0.42 -3.74 -3.78
N LEU A 75 0.60 -3.52 -4.58
CA LEU A 75 0.60 -2.60 -5.71
C LEU A 75 0.69 -3.43 -6.98
N ASP A 76 -0.33 -3.37 -7.83
CA ASP A 76 -0.36 -4.10 -9.12
C ASP A 76 -0.01 -5.60 -8.96
N GLY A 77 -0.53 -6.22 -7.88
CA GLY A 77 -0.28 -7.62 -7.52
C GLY A 77 1.01 -7.90 -6.74
N ARG A 78 1.98 -6.97 -6.72
CA ARG A 78 3.22 -7.09 -5.94
C ARG A 78 2.97 -6.74 -4.48
N LEU A 79 3.46 -7.57 -3.55
CA LEU A 79 3.42 -7.29 -2.12
C LEU A 79 4.33 -6.10 -1.76
N VAL A 80 3.77 -5.09 -1.10
CA VAL A 80 4.45 -3.86 -0.68
C VAL A 80 4.33 -3.59 0.83
N ALA A 81 3.57 -4.41 1.54
CA ALA A 81 3.58 -4.49 3.01
C ALA A 81 2.97 -5.82 3.45
N ASP A 82 3.48 -6.40 4.54
CA ASP A 82 2.91 -7.59 5.17
C ASP A 82 3.14 -7.56 6.68
N HIS A 83 2.09 -7.23 7.41
CA HIS A 83 2.12 -7.03 8.86
C HIS A 83 1.31 -8.09 9.58
N ALA A 84 1.71 -8.41 10.81
CA ALA A 84 0.79 -9.06 11.74
C ALA A 84 -0.35 -8.10 12.08
N ARG A 85 -1.59 -8.59 12.08
CA ARG A 85 -2.75 -7.78 12.43
C ARG A 85 -2.74 -7.53 13.93
N VAL A 86 -2.85 -6.26 14.30
CA VAL A 86 -2.96 -5.80 15.67
C VAL A 86 -4.42 -5.44 15.95
N TRP A 87 -4.98 -6.07 16.98
CA TRP A 87 -6.34 -5.83 17.45
C TRP A 87 -6.35 -4.79 18.57
N ALA A 88 -5.92 -3.58 18.23
CA ALA A 88 -5.89 -2.44 19.14
C ALA A 88 -6.39 -1.18 18.43
N ARG A 89 -6.58 -0.09 19.19
CA ARG A 89 -7.00 1.22 18.65
C ARG A 89 -5.86 2.21 18.75
N GLY A 90 -5.66 3.00 17.70
CA GLY A 90 -4.67 4.07 17.65
C GLY A 90 -3.22 3.58 17.60
N SER A 91 -2.97 2.31 17.25
CA SER A 91 -1.62 1.77 17.11
C SER A 91 -1.03 2.12 15.75
N THR A 92 0.26 2.43 15.71
CA THR A 92 1.01 2.65 14.46
C THR A 92 2.10 1.60 14.34
N ILE A 93 2.00 0.78 13.30
CA ILE A 93 2.87 -0.35 13.04
C ILE A 93 3.77 0.04 11.87
N THR A 94 5.06 0.20 12.15
CA THR A 94 6.05 0.62 11.16
C THR A 94 7.07 -0.48 10.92
N ASP A 95 7.13 -0.99 9.70
CA ASP A 95 8.24 -1.83 9.25
C ASP A 95 9.55 -1.01 9.18
N PRO A 96 10.64 -1.45 9.83
CA PRO A 96 11.95 -0.82 9.71
C PRO A 96 12.43 -0.63 8.27
N ALA A 97 12.12 -1.55 7.35
CA ALA A 97 12.49 -1.45 5.94
C ALA A 97 11.78 -0.28 5.26
N HIS A 98 10.50 -0.04 5.58
CA HIS A 98 9.75 1.12 5.07
C HIS A 98 10.33 2.43 5.60
N LEU A 99 10.73 2.45 6.88
CA LEU A 99 11.36 3.62 7.49
C LEU A 99 12.68 3.98 6.77
N GLU A 100 13.54 2.99 6.53
CA GLU A 100 14.80 3.20 5.81
C GLU A 100 14.58 3.62 4.35
N ALA A 101 13.63 3.00 3.65
CA ALA A 101 13.23 3.43 2.31
C ALA A 101 12.76 4.89 2.30
N ALA A 102 11.93 5.29 3.28
CA ALA A 102 11.44 6.66 3.41
C ALA A 102 12.56 7.66 3.71
N LYS A 103 13.59 7.27 4.47
CA LYS A 103 14.79 8.10 4.70
C LYS A 103 15.57 8.32 3.41
N ARG A 104 15.83 7.24 2.63
CA ARG A 104 16.55 7.33 1.36
C ARG A 104 15.83 8.22 0.34
N LEU A 105 14.52 8.05 0.19
CA LEU A 105 13.73 8.89 -0.72
C LEU A 105 13.74 10.37 -0.31
N ARG A 106 13.71 10.65 0.99
CA ARG A 106 13.84 12.02 1.51
C ARG A 106 15.20 12.64 1.20
N GLN A 107 16.29 11.90 1.39
CA GLN A 107 17.65 12.36 1.07
C GLN A 107 17.79 12.65 -0.42
N GLN A 108 17.31 11.74 -1.28
CA GLN A 108 17.33 11.94 -2.74
C GLN A 108 16.53 13.17 -3.18
N PHE A 109 15.40 13.44 -2.53
CA PHE A 109 14.61 14.64 -2.81
C PHE A 109 15.31 15.93 -2.36
N GLN A 110 16.08 15.87 -1.27
CA GLN A 110 16.84 17.01 -0.74
C GLN A 110 18.15 17.29 -1.48
N THR A 111 18.68 16.33 -2.24
CA THR A 111 19.86 16.50 -3.09
C THR A 111 19.38 16.55 -4.54
N PRO A 112 19.13 17.74 -5.11
CA PRO A 112 18.78 17.86 -6.51
C PRO A 112 19.86 17.16 -7.34
N ARG A 113 19.43 16.30 -8.26
CA ARG A 113 20.36 15.77 -9.26
C ARG A 113 20.97 16.98 -9.94
N PRO A 114 22.32 17.10 -10.05
CA PRO A 114 22.90 18.17 -10.84
C PRO A 114 22.21 18.15 -12.19
N ALA A 115 21.60 19.27 -12.57
CA ALA A 115 21.01 19.41 -13.88
C ALA A 115 22.10 18.98 -14.86
N PRO A 116 21.80 18.15 -15.88
CA PRO A 116 22.75 17.95 -16.96
C PRO A 116 23.14 19.35 -17.41
N VAL A 117 24.42 19.69 -17.19
CA VAL A 117 24.98 20.90 -17.77
C VAL A 117 24.83 20.65 -19.25
N ASP A 118 23.92 21.39 -19.88
CA ASP A 118 23.74 21.27 -21.30
C ASP A 118 25.03 21.79 -21.93
N ASP A 119 25.94 20.89 -22.29
CA ASP A 119 27.16 21.19 -23.05
C ASP A 119 26.81 21.82 -24.42
N LEU A 120 25.52 21.85 -24.80
CA LEU A 120 24.99 22.52 -25.97
C LEU A 120 24.55 23.97 -25.70
N ALA A 121 24.58 24.44 -24.46
CA ALA A 121 24.39 25.86 -24.14
C ALA A 121 25.66 26.63 -24.55
N ARG A 122 25.78 26.95 -25.85
CA ARG A 122 26.75 27.94 -26.33
C ARG A 122 26.49 29.27 -25.65
N ASP A 123 27.56 29.99 -25.35
CA ASP A 123 27.48 31.36 -24.87
C ASP A 123 26.61 32.19 -25.84
N LEU A 124 25.64 32.94 -25.33
CA LEU A 124 24.81 33.80 -26.19
C LEU A 124 25.67 34.79 -26.98
N ALA A 125 26.82 35.19 -26.42
CA ALA A 125 27.77 36.06 -27.09
C ALA A 125 28.30 35.47 -28.41
N ASP A 126 28.30 34.14 -28.58
CA ASP A 126 28.69 33.50 -29.83
C ASP A 126 27.63 33.72 -30.93
N TYR A 127 26.35 33.77 -30.57
CA TYR A 127 25.27 34.12 -31.51
C TYR A 127 25.30 35.61 -31.82
N ASP A 128 25.52 36.46 -30.83
CA ASP A 128 25.66 37.90 -31.03
C ASP A 128 26.80 38.22 -32.00
N ARG A 129 27.93 37.52 -31.88
CA ARG A 129 29.07 37.64 -32.81
C ARG A 129 28.77 37.09 -34.20
N ALA A 130 28.06 35.97 -34.32
CA ALA A 130 27.70 35.38 -35.61
C ALA A 130 26.69 36.23 -36.40
N PHE A 131 25.78 36.92 -35.70
CA PHE A 131 24.76 37.77 -36.30
C PHE A 131 25.10 39.27 -36.28
N GLY A 132 26.26 39.65 -35.74
CA GLY A 132 26.72 41.05 -35.70
C GLY A 132 25.87 41.96 -34.80
N ILE A 133 25.23 41.39 -33.78
CA ILE A 133 24.36 42.09 -32.85
C ILE A 133 25.22 42.61 -31.68
N GLU A 134 25.91 43.72 -31.89
CA GLU A 134 26.56 44.42 -30.78
C GLU A 134 25.53 45.26 -30.03
N GLY A 135 25.14 44.79 -28.85
CA GLY A 135 24.44 45.51 -27.78
C GLY A 135 23.62 46.73 -28.19
N VAL A 136 22.34 46.52 -28.49
CA VAL A 136 21.36 47.61 -28.46
C VAL A 136 21.16 47.98 -26.99
N ALA A 137 21.72 49.13 -26.60
CA ALA A 137 21.47 49.80 -25.32
C ALA A 137 20.02 50.29 -25.20
#